data_AF-A0A1H1IFN2-F1
#
_entry.id   AF-A0A1H1IFN2-F1
#
_cell.length_a   1.000
_cell.length_b   1.000
_cell.length_c   1.000
_cell.angle_alpha   90.00
_cell.angle_beta   90.00
_cell.angle_gamma   90.00
#
_symmetry.space_group_name_H-M   'P 1'
#
loop_
_entity.id
_entity.type
_entity.pdbx_description
1 polymer ?
#
loop_
_entity_poly.entity_id
_entity_poly.type
_entity_poly.pdbx_seq_one_letter_code
_entity_poly.pdbx_strand_id
1 'polypeptide(L)'
;MNEKCLSCGMPIETGAYCQHCVDEHGHLQDFDARFARMVAWQMRKGTAKGQAENDTLDYMATMPAWADHPRVKQAKPSPSSLSRPPCLDNEDA
;
A
#
# COMPACT_ATOMS: atom_id res chain seq x y z
N MET A 1 19.47 13.21 -9.01
CA MET A 1 18.24 13.50 -8.23
C MET A 1 17.45 12.19 -8.23
N ASN A 2 17.28 11.53 -7.08
CA ASN A 2 16.50 10.29 -7.03
C ASN A 2 15.02 10.63 -7.07
N GLU A 3 14.32 10.06 -8.04
CA GLU A 3 12.86 10.12 -8.09
C GLU A 3 12.28 9.04 -7.16
N LYS A 4 11.01 9.18 -6.78
CA LYS A 4 10.30 8.15 -6.01
C LYS A 4 9.40 7.38 -6.95
N CYS A 5 9.42 6.06 -6.87
CA CYS A 5 8.50 5.20 -7.60
C CYS A 5 7.06 5.62 -7.29
N LEU A 6 6.29 5.97 -8.32
CA LEU A 6 4.91 6.45 -8.19
C LEU A 6 3.94 5.38 -7.67
N SER A 7 4.37 4.12 -7.61
CA SER A 7 3.59 2.96 -7.16
C SER A 7 3.92 2.48 -5.75
N CYS A 8 5.19 2.54 -5.33
CA CYS A 8 5.62 2.01 -4.03
C CYS A 8 6.44 2.99 -3.18
N GLY A 9 6.70 4.20 -3.66
CA GLY A 9 7.45 5.22 -2.95
C GLY A 9 8.94 4.96 -2.77
N MET A 10 9.47 3.82 -3.25
CA MET A 10 10.90 3.51 -3.16
C MET A 10 11.72 4.47 -4.03
N PRO A 11 12.94 4.85 -3.59
CA PRO A 11 13.83 5.67 -4.39
C PRO A 11 14.27 4.91 -5.64
N ILE A 12 14.19 5.57 -6.79
CA ILE A 12 14.62 5.05 -8.09
C ILE A 12 15.56 6.03 -8.77
N GLU A 13 16.45 5.50 -9.60
CA GLU A 13 17.43 6.30 -10.34
C GLU A 13 16.80 7.05 -11.51
N THR A 14 15.90 6.40 -12.25
CA THR A 14 15.16 6.99 -13.38
C THR A 14 13.80 6.31 -13.56
N GLY A 15 12.81 7.06 -14.07
CA GLY A 15 11.52 6.52 -14.52
C GLY A 15 10.36 6.72 -13.53
N ALA A 16 9.17 6.22 -13.88
CA ALA A 16 7.98 6.34 -13.04
C ALA A 16 7.84 5.19 -12.02
N TYR A 17 8.37 4.01 -12.34
CA TYR A 17 8.17 2.78 -11.57
C TYR A 17 9.49 1.98 -11.43
N CYS A 18 9.67 1.31 -10.28
CA CYS A 18 10.82 0.43 -10.07
C CYS A 18 10.60 -0.96 -10.70
N GLN A 19 11.69 -1.71 -10.90
CA GLN A 19 11.67 -3.11 -11.41
C GLN A 19 10.82 -4.06 -10.58
N HIS A 20 10.56 -3.75 -9.30
CA HIS A 20 9.69 -4.55 -8.44
C HIS A 20 8.20 -4.21 -8.57
N CYS A 21 7.87 -3.08 -9.20
CA CYS A 21 6.50 -2.63 -9.44
C CYS A 21 6.05 -2.88 -10.87
N VAL A 22 6.99 -2.99 -11.81
CA VAL A 22 6.68 -3.40 -13.18
C VAL A 22 6.77 -4.92 -13.33
N ASP A 23 6.06 -5.44 -14.33
CA ASP A 23 6.11 -6.84 -14.78
C ASP A 23 7.23 -7.05 -15.80
N GLU A 24 7.34 -8.28 -16.32
CA GLU A 24 8.32 -8.66 -17.36
C GLU A 24 8.22 -7.82 -18.64
N HIS A 25 7.05 -7.23 -18.91
CA HIS A 25 6.81 -6.32 -20.03
C HIS A 25 7.14 -4.85 -19.72
N GLY A 26 7.57 -4.53 -18.50
CA GLY A 26 7.82 -3.15 -18.07
C GLY A 26 6.55 -2.36 -17.73
N HIS A 27 5.37 -3.00 -17.73
CA HIS A 27 4.11 -2.37 -17.32
C HIS A 27 3.90 -2.49 -15.83
N LEU A 28 3.27 -1.47 -15.22
CA LEU A 28 2.90 -1.50 -13.81
C LEU A 28 2.01 -2.72 -13.54
N GLN A 29 2.36 -3.51 -12.52
CA GLN A 29 1.55 -4.63 -12.01
C GLN A 29 0.11 -4.18 -11.74
N ASP A 30 -0.85 -5.10 -11.82
CA ASP A 30 -2.23 -4.81 -11.44
C ASP A 30 -2.35 -4.36 -9.98
N PHE A 31 -3.35 -3.49 -9.74
CA PHE A 31 -3.66 -3.01 -8.40
C PHE A 31 -3.85 -4.16 -7.42
N ASP A 32 -4.61 -5.20 -7.80
CA ASP A 32 -4.86 -6.37 -6.96
C ASP A 32 -3.59 -7.15 -6.62
N ALA A 33 -2.69 -7.34 -7.58
CA ALA A 33 -1.41 -8.01 -7.34
C ALA A 33 -0.54 -7.20 -6.37
N ARG A 34 -0.46 -5.88 -6.57
CA ARG A 34 0.31 -5.01 -5.68
C ARG A 34 -0.31 -4.93 -4.29
N PHE A 35 -1.62 -4.78 -4.21
CA PHE A 35 -2.39 -4.74 -2.98
C PHE A 35 -2.19 -6.01 -2.17
N ALA A 36 -2.40 -7.18 -2.77
CA ALA A 36 -2.22 -8.48 -2.10
C ALA A 36 -0.78 -8.66 -1.55
N ARG A 37 0.24 -8.26 -2.32
CA ARG A 37 1.65 -8.31 -1.86
C ARG A 37 1.91 -7.40 -0.66
N MET A 38 1.34 -6.20 -0.65
CA MET A 38 1.49 -5.24 0.45
C MET A 38 0.74 -5.69 1.70
N VAL A 39 -0.50 -6.16 1.55
CA VAL A 39 -1.28 -6.76 2.65
C VAL A 39 -0.55 -7.95 3.24
N ALA A 40 -0.04 -8.87 2.41
CA ALA A 40 0.73 -10.02 2.86
C ALA A 40 2.00 -9.60 3.62
N TRP A 41 2.66 -8.52 3.20
CA TRP A 41 3.82 -7.98 3.92
C TRP A 41 3.45 -7.39 5.29
N GLN A 42 2.33 -6.69 5.40
CA GLN A 42 1.83 -6.19 6.69
C GLN A 42 1.39 -7.34 7.61
N MET A 43 0.74 -8.36 7.06
CA MET A 43 0.40 -9.56 7.82
C MET A 43 1.64 -10.29 8.35
N ARG A 44 2.72 -10.36 7.56
CA ARG A 44 4.02 -10.90 8.02
C ARG A 44 4.65 -10.09 9.15
N LYS A 45 4.28 -8.82 9.31
CA LYS A 45 4.72 -7.96 10.42
C LYS A 45 3.85 -8.09 11.68
N GLY A 46 2.80 -8.90 11.64
CA GLY A 46 1.85 -9.08 12.75
C GLY A 46 0.59 -8.24 12.65
N THR A 47 0.35 -7.51 11.55
CA THR A 47 -0.89 -6.76 11.36
C THR A 47 -2.05 -7.69 11.01
N ALA A 48 -3.18 -7.54 11.70
CA ALA A 48 -4.41 -8.27 11.37
C ALA A 48 -4.85 -7.99 9.94
N LYS A 49 -5.41 -8.99 9.24
CA LYS A 49 -5.75 -8.90 7.81
C LYS A 49 -6.58 -7.65 7.45
N GLY A 50 -7.69 -7.41 8.16
CA GLY A 50 -8.54 -6.24 7.87
C GLY A 50 -7.84 -4.90 8.07
N GLN A 51 -6.96 -4.81 9.08
CA GLN A 51 -6.14 -3.62 9.32
C GLN A 51 -5.07 -3.47 8.23
N ALA A 52 -4.42 -4.56 7.84
CA ALA A 52 -3.43 -4.58 6.77
C ALA A 52 -4.02 -4.14 5.42
N GLU A 53 -5.27 -4.52 5.13
CA GLU A 53 -6.02 -4.08 3.96
C GLU A 53 -6.29 -2.57 3.99
N ASN A 54 -6.82 -2.04 5.11
CA ASN A 54 -7.09 -0.61 5.26
C ASN A 54 -5.82 0.25 5.20
N ASP A 55 -4.78 -0.14 5.91
CA ASP A 55 -3.49 0.58 5.91
C ASP A 55 -2.83 0.55 4.54
N THR A 56 -2.98 -0.56 3.80
CA THR A 56 -2.50 -0.64 2.42
C THR A 56 -3.29 0.29 1.51
N LEU A 57 -4.62 0.36 1.65
CA LEU A 57 -5.46 1.29 0.88
C LEU A 57 -5.07 2.74 1.16
N ASP A 58 -4.88 3.13 2.42
CA ASP A 58 -4.45 4.47 2.81
C ASP A 58 -3.08 4.82 2.23
N TYR A 59 -2.13 3.89 2.35
CA TYR A 59 -0.79 4.06 1.79
C TYR A 59 -0.83 4.20 0.25
N MET A 60 -1.58 3.34 -0.45
CA MET A 60 -1.76 3.45 -1.90
C MET A 60 -2.44 4.76 -2.29
N ALA A 61 -3.29 5.33 -1.43
CA ALA A 61 -3.92 6.63 -1.65
C ALA A 61 -2.98 7.84 -1.60
N THR A 62 -1.77 7.67 -1.05
CA THR A 62 -0.69 8.68 -1.08
C THR A 62 0.11 8.64 -2.39
N MET A 63 -0.05 7.56 -3.16
CA MET A 63 0.73 7.28 -4.36
C MET A 63 -0.06 7.70 -5.61
N PRO A 64 0.52 8.52 -6.51
CA PRO A 64 -0.22 9.03 -7.67
C PRO A 64 -0.60 7.94 -8.67
N ALA A 65 0.10 6.80 -8.70
CA ALA A 65 -0.28 5.68 -9.56
C ALA A 65 -1.60 5.01 -9.17
N TRP A 66 -1.99 5.11 -7.90
CA TRP A 66 -3.17 4.42 -7.35
C TRP A 66 -4.24 5.37 -6.84
N ALA A 67 -3.93 6.66 -6.69
CA ALA A 67 -4.85 7.67 -6.20
C ALA A 67 -6.16 7.77 -7.01
N ASP A 68 -6.11 7.47 -8.32
CA ASP A 68 -7.30 7.48 -9.18
C ASP A 68 -8.07 6.15 -9.19
N HIS A 69 -7.56 5.10 -8.55
CA HIS A 69 -8.16 3.77 -8.58
C HIS A 69 -9.51 3.74 -7.82
N PRO A 70 -10.58 3.14 -8.38
CA PRO A 70 -11.91 3.16 -7.77
C PRO A 70 -11.94 2.57 -6.36
N ARG A 71 -11.19 1.49 -6.08
CA ARG A 71 -11.10 0.92 -4.72
C ARG A 71 -10.44 1.86 -3.72
N VAL A 72 -9.44 2.64 -4.15
CA VAL A 72 -8.74 3.61 -3.29
C VAL A 72 -9.64 4.82 -3.03
N LYS A 73 -10.33 5.30 -4.08
CA LYS A 73 -11.33 6.37 -3.97
C LYS A 73 -12.50 6.01 -3.07
N GLN A 74 -12.99 4.77 -3.14
CA GLN A 74 -14.05 4.27 -2.26
C GLN A 74 -13.57 4.03 -0.82
N ALA A 75 -12.28 3.72 -0.63
CA ALA A 75 -11.69 3.52 0.68
C ALA A 75 -11.38 4.82 1.44
N LYS A 76 -11.18 5.96 0.75
CA LYS A 76 -11.02 7.26 1.42
C LYS A 76 -12.36 7.70 2.02
N PRO A 77 -12.48 7.71 3.37
CA PRO A 77 -12.32 8.99 4.09
C PRO A 77 -11.77 8.86 5.53
N SER A 78 -10.50 9.21 5.79
CA SER A 78 -10.08 9.96 7.00
C SER A 78 -8.55 10.16 7.10
N PRO A 79 -8.06 11.35 7.53
CA PRO A 79 -6.62 11.65 7.67
C PRO A 79 -6.01 11.14 9.01
N SER A 80 -6.20 9.87 9.39
CA SER A 80 -5.87 9.43 10.78
C SER A 80 -5.33 8.01 11.00
N SER A 81 -4.85 7.26 10.01
CA SER A 81 -4.25 5.94 10.28
C SER A 81 -2.83 5.97 10.88
N LEU A 82 -2.25 7.15 11.12
CA LEU A 82 -0.84 7.28 11.51
C LEU A 82 -0.52 7.11 13.02
N SER A 83 -1.43 6.69 13.90
CA SER A 83 -1.09 6.57 15.35
C SER A 83 -1.89 5.58 16.20
N ARG A 84 -2.36 4.44 15.68
CA ARG A 84 -2.99 3.43 16.58
C ARG A 84 -2.18 2.12 16.62
N PRO A 85 -1.58 1.77 17.78
CA PRO A 85 -0.84 0.51 17.91
C PRO A 85 -1.81 -0.69 17.87
N PRO A 86 -1.47 -1.80 17.19
CA PRO A 86 -2.29 -3.00 17.17
C PRO A 86 -1.94 -3.93 18.35
N CYS A 87 -2.13 -3.49 19.60
CA CYS A 87 -2.04 -4.39 20.76
C CYS A 87 -2.94 -3.91 21.91
N LEU A 88 -4.27 -4.05 21.81
CA LEU A 88 -5.14 -4.31 22.98
C LEU A 88 -6.58 -4.59 22.53
N ASP A 89 -6.88 -5.83 22.14
CA ASP A 89 -8.25 -6.36 22.23
C ASP A 89 -8.16 -7.88 22.16
N ASN A 90 -7.89 -8.50 23.33
CA ASN A 90 -8.43 -9.79 23.76
C ASN A 90 -7.71 -10.31 25.02
N GLU A 91 -8.30 -10.02 26.19
CA GLU A 91 -8.24 -10.69 27.51
C GLU A 91 -9.06 -9.73 28.41
N ASP A 92 -10.25 -9.99 28.96
CA ASP A 92 -10.89 -11.18 29.54
C ASP A 92 -12.41 -10.86 29.66
N ALA A 93 -13.26 -11.88 29.54
CA ALA A 93 -14.72 -11.81 29.69
C ALA A 93 -15.15 -12.30 31.08
#